data_AF-A0AAP4R7Y4-F1
#
_entry.id   AF-A0AAP4R7Y4-F1
#
_cell.length_a   1.000
_cell.length_b   1.000
_cell.length_c   1.000
_cell.angle_alpha   90.00
_cell.angle_beta   90.00
_cell.angle_gamma   90.00
#
_symmetry.space_group_name_H-M   'P 1'
#
loop_
_entity.id
_entity.type
_entity.pdbx_description
1 polymer ?
#
loop_
_entity_poly.entity_id
_entity_poly.type
_entity_poly.pdbx_seq_one_letter_code
_entity_poly.pdbx_strand_id
1 'polypeptide(L)'
;MPRPALSIVKPAVDDIVAGRKRVEIRSWAPPAIPLRDLVLVQNTVFLRQDGQEDPDGIALALVDVVGVHDWTPDEARAQGKPWCAGYVCWELKNVRAIDPPFPCVARRGIYALDDDSDKVS
;
A
#
# COMPACT_ATOMS: atom_id res chain seq x y z
N MET A 1 -5.00 -8.45 -17.04
CA MET A 1 -5.53 -9.18 -15.86
C MET A 1 -5.57 -8.20 -14.70
N PRO A 2 -6.60 -8.23 -13.83
CA PRO A 2 -6.66 -7.33 -12.68
C PRO A 2 -5.47 -7.56 -11.76
N ARG A 3 -4.87 -6.48 -11.25
CA ARG A 3 -3.81 -6.54 -10.24
C ARG A 3 -4.39 -6.28 -8.85
N PRO A 4 -3.86 -6.92 -7.79
CA PRO A 4 -4.22 -6.55 -6.44
C PRO A 4 -3.72 -5.13 -6.15
N ALA A 5 -4.51 -4.34 -5.45
CA ALA A 5 -4.18 -2.99 -5.05
C ALA A 5 -4.43 -2.77 -3.56
N LEU A 6 -3.65 -1.86 -2.96
CA LEU A 6 -3.76 -1.43 -1.57
C LEU A 6 -3.74 0.09 -1.50
N SER A 7 -4.77 0.67 -0.88
CA SER A 7 -4.83 2.11 -0.65
C SER A 7 -4.04 2.52 0.60
N ILE A 8 -3.20 3.55 0.50
CA ILE A 8 -2.40 4.09 1.59
C ILE A 8 -2.48 5.61 1.60
N VAL A 9 -2.77 6.20 2.76
CA VAL A 9 -2.91 7.65 2.90
C VAL A 9 -1.55 8.34 2.66
N LYS A 10 -1.57 9.46 1.94
CA LYS A 10 -0.39 10.31 1.72
C LYS A 10 0.27 10.75 3.04
N PRO A 11 1.61 10.86 3.10
CA PRO A 11 2.59 10.74 2.01
C PRO A 11 3.22 9.33 1.87
N ALA A 12 2.59 8.28 2.41
CA ALA A 12 3.27 7.00 2.63
C ALA A 12 3.81 6.32 1.36
N VAL A 13 3.10 6.41 0.23
CA VAL A 13 3.57 5.82 -1.04
C VAL A 13 4.78 6.57 -1.59
N ASP A 14 4.85 7.90 -1.45
CA ASP A 14 6.03 8.69 -1.83
C ASP A 14 7.25 8.29 -1.02
N ASP A 15 7.07 8.05 0.29
CA ASP A 15 8.14 7.57 1.16
C ASP A 15 8.61 6.16 0.78
N ILE A 16 7.72 5.31 0.29
CA ILE A 16 8.04 3.97 -0.21
C ILE A 16 8.85 4.06 -1.51
N VAL A 17 8.38 4.85 -2.48
CA VAL A 17 9.07 5.07 -3.76
C VAL A 17 10.46 5.67 -3.54
N ALA A 18 10.59 6.62 -2.61
CA ALA A 18 11.88 7.22 -2.27
C ALA A 18 12.77 6.34 -1.36
N GLY A 19 12.32 5.14 -0.99
CA GLY A 19 13.09 4.19 -0.18
C GLY A 19 13.23 4.56 1.31
N ARG A 20 12.52 5.59 1.77
CA ARG A 20 12.47 6.03 3.18
C ARG A 20 11.59 5.13 4.05
N LYS A 21 10.57 4.50 3.44
CA LYS A 21 9.67 3.54 4.10
C LYS A 21 9.76 2.20 3.38
N ARG A 22 10.01 1.14 4.15
CA ARG A 22 10.20 -0.23 3.62
C ARG A 22 9.18 -1.24 4.15
N VAL A 23 8.32 -0.80 5.06
CA VAL A 23 7.26 -1.63 5.64
C VAL A 23 5.93 -0.90 5.59
N GLU A 24 4.86 -1.65 5.39
CA GLU A 24 3.50 -1.17 5.56
C GLU A 24 2.87 -1.77 6.82
N ILE A 25 2.34 -0.92 7.70
CA ILE A 25 1.87 -1.35 9.03
C ILE A 25 0.35 -1.52 8.96
N ARG A 26 -0.16 -2.71 9.28
CA ARG A 26 -1.59 -3.05 9.20
C ARG A 26 -2.01 -3.88 10.41
N SER A 27 -3.30 -3.85 10.73
CA SER A 27 -3.90 -4.71 11.77
C SER A 27 -4.19 -6.14 11.28
N TRP A 28 -3.71 -6.51 10.09
CA TRP A 28 -4.00 -7.79 9.43
C TRP A 28 -2.84 -8.18 8.49
N ALA A 29 -2.68 -9.47 8.25
CA ALA A 29 -1.64 -10.05 7.40
C ALA A 29 -2.09 -10.13 5.93
N PRO A 30 -1.16 -10.08 4.94
CA PRO A 30 -1.52 -10.22 3.53
C PRO A 30 -2.13 -11.61 3.27
N PRO A 31 -3.00 -11.74 2.25
CA PRO A 31 -3.67 -13.01 1.95
C PRO A 31 -2.71 -14.10 1.45
N ALA A 32 -1.52 -13.71 0.97
CA ALA A 32 -0.48 -14.62 0.51
C ALA A 32 0.90 -13.98 0.68
N ILE A 33 1.93 -14.82 0.77
CA ILE A 33 3.33 -14.41 0.77
C ILE A 33 4.11 -15.37 -0.16
N PRO A 34 4.81 -14.87 -1.20
CA PRO A 34 4.87 -13.46 -1.60
C PRO A 34 3.59 -12.99 -2.29
N LEU A 35 3.13 -11.77 -1.99
CA LEU A 35 2.12 -11.07 -2.78
C LEU A 35 2.83 -10.18 -3.78
N ARG A 36 2.91 -10.61 -5.03
CA ARG A 36 3.65 -9.94 -6.10
C ARG A 36 2.81 -8.90 -6.83
N ASP A 37 3.48 -7.90 -7.38
CA ASP A 37 2.89 -6.86 -8.24
C ASP A 37 1.68 -6.15 -7.56
N LEU A 38 1.75 -5.93 -6.26
CA LEU A 38 0.76 -5.17 -5.50
C LEU A 38 0.84 -3.70 -5.90
N VAL A 39 -0.24 -3.15 -6.43
CA VAL A 39 -0.34 -1.73 -6.75
C VAL A 39 -0.58 -0.94 -5.48
N LEU A 40 0.25 0.07 -5.23
CA LEU A 40 0.05 1.04 -4.16
C LEU A 40 -0.71 2.25 -4.71
N VAL A 41 -1.93 2.43 -4.21
CA VAL A 41 -2.76 3.58 -4.52
C VAL A 41 -2.65 4.56 -3.37
N GLN A 42 -2.14 5.76 -3.65
CA GLN A 42 -2.09 6.81 -2.66
C GLN A 42 -3.43 7.56 -2.63
N ASN A 43 -3.92 7.85 -1.43
CA ASN A 43 -5.21 8.52 -1.26
C ASN A 43 -5.15 9.56 -0.12
N THR A 44 -6.19 10.36 0.08
CA THR A 44 -6.15 11.53 0.98
C THR A 44 -6.86 11.33 2.31
N VAL A 45 -7.74 10.31 2.41
CA VAL A 45 -8.55 10.04 3.60
C VAL A 45 -8.37 8.63 4.15
N PHE A 46 -8.55 8.45 5.46
CA PHE A 46 -8.55 7.10 6.04
C PHE A 46 -9.85 6.36 5.70
N LEU A 47 -9.73 5.24 4.97
CA LEU A 47 -10.85 4.35 4.64
C LEU A 47 -11.11 3.37 5.79
N ARG A 48 -12.08 3.67 6.64
CA ARG A 48 -12.40 2.94 7.88
C ARG A 48 -13.59 2.00 7.74
N GLN A 49 -14.56 2.36 6.91
CA GLN A 49 -15.83 1.64 6.79
C GLN A 49 -15.85 0.75 5.54
N ASP A 50 -16.59 -0.35 5.61
CA ASP A 50 -16.83 -1.23 4.46
C ASP A 50 -17.53 -0.45 3.35
N GLY A 51 -17.04 -0.61 2.12
CA GLY A 51 -17.54 0.14 0.97
C GLY A 51 -17.12 1.61 0.92
N GLN A 52 -16.31 2.11 1.86
CA GLN A 52 -15.77 3.46 1.77
C GLN A 52 -14.73 3.55 0.65
N GLU A 53 -14.87 4.59 -0.17
CA GLU A 53 -14.00 4.89 -1.30
C GLU A 53 -13.45 6.31 -1.20
N ASP A 54 -12.33 6.54 -1.88
CA ASP A 54 -11.78 7.87 -2.14
C ASP A 54 -11.57 7.98 -3.66
N PRO A 55 -12.36 8.81 -4.38
CA PRO A 55 -12.30 8.91 -5.84
C PRO A 55 -11.00 9.59 -6.32
N ASP A 56 -10.30 10.30 -5.44
CA ASP A 56 -9.08 11.05 -5.76
C ASP A 56 -7.81 10.21 -5.54
N GLY A 57 -7.93 8.88 -5.61
CA GLY A 57 -6.80 7.96 -5.50
C GLY A 57 -5.87 8.05 -6.73
N ILE A 58 -4.58 7.80 -6.51
CA ILE A 58 -3.56 7.79 -7.57
C ILE A 58 -2.69 6.54 -7.41
N ALA A 59 -2.62 5.71 -8.45
CA ALA A 59 -1.70 4.58 -8.49
C ALA A 59 -0.27 5.10 -8.77
N LEU A 60 0.64 4.87 -7.82
CA LEU A 60 1.99 5.43 -7.85
C LEU A 60 3.12 4.39 -7.92
N ALA A 61 2.87 3.16 -7.48
CA ALA A 61 3.92 2.14 -7.43
C ALA A 61 3.39 0.71 -7.53
N LEU A 62 4.24 -0.21 -7.98
CA LEU A 62 4.12 -1.64 -7.74
C LEU A 62 5.16 -2.09 -6.72
N VAL A 63 4.78 -3.01 -5.84
CA VAL A 63 5.66 -3.61 -4.83
C VAL A 63 5.41 -5.10 -4.71
N ASP A 64 6.38 -5.81 -4.15
CA ASP A 64 6.18 -7.18 -3.68
C ASP A 64 6.16 -7.18 -2.15
N VAL A 65 5.16 -7.86 -1.56
CA VAL A 65 5.15 -8.17 -0.12
C VAL A 65 5.82 -9.52 0.07
N VAL A 66 6.99 -9.54 0.71
CA VAL A 66 7.85 -10.74 0.78
C VAL A 66 7.85 -11.41 2.14
N GLY A 67 7.31 -10.75 3.16
CA GLY A 67 7.37 -11.20 4.54
C GLY A 67 6.48 -10.36 5.44
N VAL A 68 6.27 -10.87 6.66
CA VAL A 68 5.52 -10.21 7.72
C VAL A 68 6.24 -10.45 9.05
N HIS A 69 6.35 -9.40 9.85
CA HIS A 69 6.78 -9.49 11.25
C HIS A 69 5.90 -8.61 12.14
N ASP A 70 5.98 -8.83 13.45
CA ASP A 70 5.19 -8.07 14.43
C ASP A 70 5.58 -6.59 14.44
N TRP A 71 4.61 -5.69 14.56
CA TRP A 71 4.88 -4.28 14.82
C TRP A 71 5.33 -4.12 16.28
N THR A 72 6.62 -3.90 16.49
CA THR A 72 7.19 -3.85 17.85
C THR A 72 7.17 -2.43 18.44
N PRO A 73 7.16 -2.30 19.79
CA PRO A 73 7.31 -1.00 20.45
C PRO A 73 8.60 -0.27 20.08
N ASP A 74 9.68 -1.02 19.84
CA ASP A 74 10.99 -0.44 19.54
C ASP A 74 11.05 0.14 18.12
N GLU A 75 10.48 -0.55 17.13
CA GLU A 75 10.34 0.00 15.77
C GLU A 75 9.43 1.22 15.75
N ALA A 76 8.34 1.19 16.52
CA ALA A 76 7.45 2.34 16.69
C ALA A 76 8.19 3.55 17.24
N ARG A 77 8.99 3.35 18.30
CA ARG A 77 9.82 4.41 18.90
C ARG A 77 10.86 4.92 17.90
N ALA A 78 11.56 4.04 17.18
CA ALA A 78 12.58 4.41 16.19
C ALA A 78 12.00 5.23 15.02
N GLN A 79 10.74 4.99 14.66
CA GLN A 79 10.02 5.72 13.60
C GLN A 79 9.20 6.91 14.11
N GLY A 80 9.21 7.18 15.42
CA GLY A 80 8.38 8.24 16.02
C GLY A 80 6.87 8.02 15.84
N LYS A 81 6.43 6.76 15.74
CA LYS A 81 5.03 6.36 15.52
C LYS A 81 4.44 5.75 16.80
N PRO A 82 3.12 5.87 17.01
CA PRO A 82 2.46 5.15 18.09
C PRO A 82 2.52 3.64 17.85
N TRP A 83 2.86 2.89 18.91
CA TRP A 83 2.75 1.45 18.90
C TRP A 83 1.30 1.00 19.12
N CYS A 84 0.90 -0.08 18.45
CA CYS A 84 -0.41 -0.69 18.63
C CYS A 84 -0.27 -2.22 18.62
N ALA A 85 -0.78 -2.88 19.65
CA ALA A 85 -0.74 -4.33 19.75
C ALA A 85 -1.59 -5.00 18.66
N GLY A 86 -1.12 -6.14 18.15
CA GLY A 86 -1.78 -6.89 17.08
C GLY A 86 -1.59 -6.33 15.67
N TYR A 87 -0.82 -5.26 15.52
CA TYR A 87 -0.40 -4.77 14.20
C TYR A 87 0.84 -5.53 13.73
N VAL A 88 0.96 -5.65 12.41
CA VAL A 88 2.06 -6.32 11.73
C VAL A 88 2.64 -5.41 10.66
N CYS A 89 3.93 -5.61 10.37
CA CYS A 89 4.67 -4.95 9.32
C CYS A 89 4.76 -5.85 8.11
N TRP A 90 4.23 -5.40 6.99
CA TRP A 90 4.39 -6.03 5.68
C TRP A 90 5.70 -5.57 5.06
N GLU A 91 6.61 -6.49 4.78
CA GLU A 91 7.91 -6.17 4.20
C GLU A 91 7.79 -5.93 2.70
N LEU A 92 8.09 -4.69 2.28
CA LEU A 92 8.00 -4.28 0.88
C LEU A 92 9.36 -4.40 0.20
N LYS A 93 9.38 -5.06 -0.96
CA LYS A 93 10.55 -5.19 -1.85
C LYS A 93 10.14 -4.89 -3.29
N ASN A 94 11.15 -4.82 -4.17
CA ASN A 94 10.96 -4.65 -5.61
C ASN A 94 10.03 -3.46 -5.94
N VAL A 95 10.26 -2.34 -5.26
CA VAL A 95 9.49 -1.11 -5.42
C VAL A 95 9.76 -0.54 -6.80
N ARG A 96 8.72 -0.40 -7.61
CA ARG A 96 8.76 0.12 -8.97
C ARG A 96 7.77 1.29 -9.04
N ALA A 97 8.26 2.48 -9.36
CA ALA A 97 7.38 3.62 -9.60
C ALA A 97 6.54 3.37 -10.87
N ILE A 98 5.29 3.81 -10.85
CA ILE A 98 4.43 3.88 -12.02
C ILE A 98 4.62 5.27 -12.63
N ASP A 99 5.08 5.32 -13.88
CA ASP A 99 5.32 6.56 -14.61
C ASP A 99 4.78 6.43 -16.05
N PRO A 100 3.77 7.23 -16.45
CA PRO A 100 3.09 8.23 -15.64
C PRO A 100 2.17 7.59 -14.57
N PRO A 101 2.03 8.18 -13.38
CA PRO A 101 1.02 7.76 -12.41
C PRO A 101 -0.37 8.01 -12.98
N PHE A 102 -1.36 7.20 -12.58
CA PHE A 102 -2.71 7.30 -13.12
C PHE A 102 -3.78 7.37 -12.01
N PRO A 103 -4.87 8.12 -12.24
CA PRO A 103 -5.97 8.25 -11.28
C PRO A 103 -6.78 6.95 -11.18
N CYS A 104 -7.22 6.61 -9.98
CA CYS A 104 -8.10 5.47 -9.74
C CYS A 104 -8.87 5.62 -8.41
N VAL A 105 -9.95 4.84 -8.25
CA VAL A 105 -10.72 4.84 -7.00
C VAL A 105 -9.97 4.03 -5.94
N ALA A 106 -9.60 4.68 -4.83
CA ALA A 106 -9.02 4.02 -3.68
C ALA A 106 -10.11 3.37 -2.82
N ARG A 107 -9.92 2.10 -2.45
CA ARG A 107 -10.87 1.31 -1.65
C ARG A 107 -10.22 0.73 -0.39
N ARG A 108 -11.06 0.36 0.60
CA ARG A 108 -10.63 -0.31 1.83
C ARG A 108 -10.19 -1.76 1.55
N GLY A 109 -9.13 -2.21 2.21
CA GLY A 109 -8.59 -3.56 2.08
C GLY A 109 -7.76 -3.75 0.81
N ILE A 110 -7.53 -5.02 0.43
CA ILE A 110 -7.03 -5.36 -0.91
C ILE A 110 -8.21 -5.48 -1.86
N TYR A 111 -8.08 -4.91 -3.05
CA TYR A 111 -9.07 -4.97 -4.10
C TYR A 111 -8.42 -5.21 -5.46
N ALA A 112 -9.21 -5.66 -6.43
CA ALA A 112 -8.77 -5.76 -7.81
C ALA A 112 -8.79 -4.36 -8.45
N LEU A 113 -7.67 -3.98 -9.06
CA LEU A 113 -7.57 -2.82 -9.92
C LEU A 113 -7.38 -3.31 -11.35
N ASP A 114 -8.29 -2.89 -12.23
CA ASP A 114 -8.15 -3.14 -13.64
C ASP A 114 -7.04 -2.25 -14.21
N ASP A 115 -6.14 -2.89 -14.93
CA ASP A 115 -5.01 -2.23 -15.55
C ASP A 115 -5.51 -1.53 -16.82
N ASP A 116 -5.94 -0.27 -16.70
CA ASP A 116 -6.31 0.56 -17.86
C ASP A 116 -5.07 1.19 -18.53
N SER A 117 -3.86 0.75 -18.15
CA SER A 117 -2.59 1.22 -18.71
C SER A 117 -2.43 0.92 -20.21
N ASP A 118 -3.26 0.04 -20.79
CA ASP A 118 -3.31 -0.24 -22.22
C ASP A 118 -4.16 0.78 -23.04
N LYS A 119 -4.77 1.80 -22.42
CA LYS A 119 -5.63 2.77 -23.13
C LYS A 119 -4.97 4.09 -23.53
N VAL A 120 -3.66 4.22 -23.36
CA VAL A 120 -2.89 5.34 -23.92
C VAL A 120 -1.84 4.78 -24.86
N SER A 121 -2.26 4.50 -26.09
CA SER A 121 -1.41 4.28 -27.27
C SER A 121 -2.03 5.00 -28.47
#